data_AF-A0A661UPM5-F1
#
_entry.id   AF-A0A661UPM5-F1
#
_cell.length_a   1.000
_cell.length_b   1.000
_cell.length_c   1.000
_cell.angle_alpha   90.00
_cell.angle_beta   90.00
_cell.angle_gamma   90.00
#
_symmetry.space_group_name_H-M   'P 1'
#
loop_
_entity.id
_entity.type
_entity.pdbx_description
1 polymer ?
#
loop_
_entity_poly.entity_id
_entity_poly.type
_entity_poly.pdbx_seq_one_letter_code
_entity_poly.pdbx_strand_id
1 'polypeptide(L)' 'MKLRHLILSHHGEYEMASARLPQTLEATILHQADNFDAQAIGVQQLKDAVTDENALWTEFDRLNSRFYYIK' A
#
# COMPACT_ATOMS: atom_id res chain seq x y z
N MET A 1 15.37 -9.11 -18.13
CA MET A 1 14.45 -8.36 -17.26
C MET A 1 14.33 -6.92 -17.77
N LYS A 2 13.12 -6.34 -17.89
CA LYS A 2 12.90 -4.98 -18.44
C LYS A 2 12.88 -3.93 -17.31
N LEU A 3 13.99 -3.78 -16.59
CA LEU A 3 14.06 -2.94 -15.38
C LEU A 3 13.62 -1.47 -15.60
N ARG A 4 14.02 -0.86 -16.72
CA ARG A 4 13.57 0.50 -17.08
C ARG A 4 12.05 0.60 -17.20
N HIS A 5 11.39 -0.42 -17.74
CA HIS A 5 9.93 -0.46 -17.84
C HIS A 5 9.30 -0.54 -16.44
N LEU A 6 9.84 -1.40 -15.56
CA LEU A 6 9.37 -1.53 -14.18
C LEU A 6 9.41 -0.19 -13.44
N ILE A 7 10.55 0.51 -13.49
CA ILE A 7 10.70 1.82 -12.84
C ILE A 7 9.70 2.84 -13.41
N LEU A 8 9.53 2.89 -14.73
CA LEU A 8 8.64 3.87 -15.36
C LEU A 8 7.15 3.57 -15.17
N SER A 9 6.78 2.35 -14.78
CA SER A 9 5.39 1.91 -14.71
C SER A 9 4.89 1.50 -13.33
N HIS A 10 5.75 1.48 -12.31
CA HIS A 10 5.39 0.96 -10.98
C HIS A 10 4.21 1.69 -10.31
N HIS A 11 3.96 2.96 -10.61
CA HIS A 11 2.78 3.68 -10.11
C HIS A 11 1.45 3.23 -10.74
N GLY A 12 1.48 2.39 -11.79
CA GLY A 12 0.30 1.74 -12.36
C GLY A 12 -0.52 2.61 -13.31
N GLU A 13 -1.09 3.69 -12.79
CA GLU A 13 -2.07 4.52 -13.50
C GLU A 13 -1.49 5.91 -13.81
N TYR A 14 -1.95 6.53 -14.89
CA TYR A 14 -1.47 7.87 -15.26
C TYR A 14 -1.88 8.92 -14.22
N GLU A 15 -3.06 8.74 -13.63
CA GLU A 15 -3.64 9.52 -12.54
C GLU A 15 -2.79 9.42 -11.26
N MET A 16 -2.09 8.29 -11.09
CA MET A 16 -1.13 8.04 -10.00
C MET A 16 0.31 8.43 -10.38
N ALA A 17 0.49 9.27 -11.40
CA ALA A 17 1.78 9.74 -11.90
C ALA A 17 2.69 8.67 -12.53
N SER A 18 2.10 7.58 -13.05
CA SER A 18 2.86 6.62 -13.83
C SER A 18 3.30 7.20 -15.18
N ALA A 19 4.58 7.06 -15.54
CA ALA A 19 5.08 7.53 -16.83
C ALA A 19 4.67 6.60 -17.99
N ARG A 20 4.36 5.33 -17.69
CA ARG A 20 3.85 4.31 -18.61
C ARG A 20 2.95 3.32 -17.87
N LEU A 21 1.94 2.77 -18.52
CA LEU A 21 1.17 1.68 -17.92
C LEU A 21 2.05 0.43 -17.68
N PRO A 22 1.75 -0.40 -16.67
CA PRO A 22 2.30 -1.75 -16.53
C PRO A 22 1.90 -2.58 -17.75
N GLN A 23 2.89 -3.04 -18.52
CA GLN A 23 2.68 -3.77 -19.77
C GLN A 23 3.36 -5.16 -19.76
N THR A 24 3.88 -5.56 -18.60
CA THR A 24 4.42 -6.90 -18.37
C THR A 24 3.85 -7.44 -17.07
N LEU A 25 3.83 -8.77 -16.92
CA LEU A 25 3.36 -9.43 -15.70
C LEU A 25 4.12 -8.92 -14.46
N GLU A 26 5.43 -8.79 -14.57
CA GLU A 26 6.29 -8.31 -13.49
C GLU A 26 5.96 -6.85 -13.12
N ALA A 27 5.63 -6.00 -14.09
CA ALA A 27 5.24 -4.62 -13.85
C ALA A 27 3.89 -4.52 -13.13
N THR A 28 2.92 -5.35 -13.52
CA THR A 28 1.60 -5.41 -12.87
C THR A 28 1.74 -5.88 -11.42
N ILE A 29 2.55 -6.92 -11.18
CA ILE A 29 2.84 -7.42 -9.83
C ILE A 29 3.55 -6.33 -9.01
N LEU A 30 4.56 -5.67 -9.57
CA LEU A 30 5.30 -4.62 -8.88
C LEU A 30 4.38 -3.46 -8.46
N HIS A 31 3.49 -3.02 -9.34
CA HIS A 31 2.52 -1.98 -9.01
C HIS A 31 1.62 -2.38 -7.83
N GLN A 32 1.10 -3.60 -7.85
CA GLN A 32 0.24 -4.06 -6.76
C GLN A 32 1.01 -4.19 -5.43
N ALA A 33 2.29 -4.59 -5.50
CA ALA A 33 3.17 -4.65 -4.33
C ALA A 33 3.47 -3.25 -3.77
N ASP A 34 3.75 -2.26 -4.63
CA ASP A 34 3.97 -0.86 -4.26
C ASP A 34 2.76 -0.26 -3.54
N ASN A 35 1.56 -0.45 -4.10
CA ASN A 35 0.30 -0.03 -3.47
C ASN A 35 0.08 -0.70 -2.10
N PHE A 36 0.39 -1.99 -2.00
CA PHE A 36 0.24 -2.73 -0.75
C PHE A 36 1.24 -2.28 0.32
N ASP A 37 2.48 -1.95 -0.07
CA ASP A 37 3.49 -1.41 0.83
C ASP A 37 3.01 -0.08 1.46
N ALA A 38 2.47 0.83 0.64
CA ALA A 38 1.89 2.08 1.14
C ALA A 38 0.73 1.84 2.11
N GLN A 39 -0.17 0.89 1.81
CA GLN A 39 -1.25 0.51 2.73
C GLN A 39 -0.70 -0.08 4.04
N ALA A 40 0.32 -0.94 3.98
CA ALA A 40 0.93 -1.57 5.14
C ALA A 40 1.56 -0.53 6.08
N ILE A 41 2.21 0.51 5.54
CA ILE A 41 2.70 1.64 6.33
C ILE A 41 1.55 2.35 7.05
N GLY A 42 0.43 2.61 6.36
CA GLY A 42 -0.76 3.22 6.97
C GLY A 42 -1.33 2.38 8.11
N VAL A 43 -1.39 1.05 7.93
CA VAL A 43 -1.82 0.12 9.01
C VAL A 43 -0.87 0.18 10.19
N GLN A 44 0.45 0.22 9.96
CA GLN A 44 1.43 0.32 11.03
C GLN A 44 1.27 1.62 11.82
N GLN A 45 1.10 2.75 11.12
CA GLN A 45 0.84 4.05 11.76
C GLN A 45 -0.45 4.04 12.60
N LEU A 46 -1.52 3.40 12.13
CA LEU A 46 -2.76 3.25 12.90
C LEU A 46 -2.54 2.45 14.19
N LYS A 47 -1.69 1.43 14.15
CA LYS A 47 -1.33 0.65 15.35
C LYS A 47 -0.50 1.49 16.32
N ASP A 48 0.50 2.21 15.81
CA ASP A 48 1.41 3.02 16.62
C ASP A 48 0.73 4.24 17.25
N ALA A 49 -0.38 4.71 16.66
CA ALA A 49 -1.17 5.83 17.18
C ALA A 49 -2.05 5.46 18.38
N VAL A 50 -2.22 4.17 18.70
CA VAL A 50 -3.06 3.74 19.83
C VAL A 50 -2.33 3.99 21.14
N THR A 51 -2.84 4.94 21.93
CA THR A 51 -2.25 5.32 23.22
C THR A 51 -2.86 4.60 24.43
N ASP A 52 -4.06 4.03 24.29
CA ASP A 52 -4.74 3.31 25.36
C ASP A 52 -4.16 1.90 25.49
N GLU A 53 -3.46 1.63 26.59
CA GLU A 53 -2.89 0.32 26.92
C GLU A 53 -3.95 -0.79 27.03
N ASN A 54 -5.22 -0.43 27.25
CA ASN A 54 -6.32 -1.38 27.32
C ASN A 54 -6.96 -1.68 25.97
N ALA A 55 -6.67 -0.90 24.92
CA ALA A 55 -7.26 -1.09 23.60
C ALA A 55 -6.92 -2.47 22.99
N LEU A 56 -7.92 -3.11 22.39
CA LEU A 56 -7.78 -4.40 21.68
C LEU A 56 -7.68 -4.20 20.15
N TRP A 57 -8.14 -3.06 19.65
CA TRP A 57 -8.25 -2.76 18.23
C TRP A 57 -7.73 -1.35 17.93
N THR A 58 -7.28 -1.12 16.70
CA THR A 58 -7.02 0.23 16.17
C THR A 58 -8.32 1.03 16.02
N GLU A 59 -8.20 2.31 15.69
CA GLU A 59 -9.30 3.05 15.06
C GLU A 59 -9.68 2.44 13.69
N PHE A 60 -10.84 2.83 13.15
CA PHE A 60 -11.33 2.33 11.87
C PHE A 60 -10.45 2.84 10.73
N ASP A 61 -9.79 1.93 10.02
CA ASP A 61 -9.08 2.22 8.80
C ASP A 61 -10.10 2.45 7.66
N ARG A 62 -10.23 3.70 7.23
CA ARG A 62 -11.15 4.06 6.14
C ARG A 62 -10.68 3.54 4.78
N LEU A 63 -9.37 3.46 4.56
CA LEU A 63 -8.80 2.99 3.29
C LEU A 63 -9.06 1.49 3.13
N ASN A 64 -8.85 0.71 4.18
CA ASN A 64 -9.02 -0.74 4.17
C ASN A 64 -10.40 -1.21 4.66
N SER A 65 -11.23 -0.27 5.12
CA SER A 65 -12.59 -0.48 5.66
C SER A 65 -12.67 -1.54 6.76
N ARG A 66 -11.75 -1.48 7.73
CA ARG A 66 -11.67 -2.48 8.82
C ARG A 66 -10.97 -1.95 10.08
N PHE A 67 -11.05 -2.72 11.15
CA PHE A 67 -10.23 -2.56 12.35
C PHE A 67 -9.10 -3.60 12.36
N TYR A 68 -7.97 -3.27 12.99
CA TYR A 68 -6.86 -4.20 13.18
C TYR A 68 -6.69 -4.55 14.66
N TYR A 69 -6.45 -5.83 14.93
CA TYR A 69 -6.19 -6.32 16.29
C TYR A 69 -4.75 -5.98 16.70
N ILE A 70 -4.53 -5.56 17.95
CA ILE A 70 -3.25 -5.02 18.43
C ILE A 70 -2.70 -5.65 19.71
N LYS A 71 -3.38 -6.66 20.26
CA LYS A 71 -2.95 -7.38 21.47
C LYS A 71 -2.64 -8.85 21.23
#